data_AF-A0A7C5Q2T4-F1
#
_entry.id   AF-A0A7C5Q2T4-F1
#
_cell.length_a   1.000
_cell.length_b   1.000
_cell.length_c   1.000
_cell.angle_alpha   90.00
_cell.angle_beta   90.00
_cell.angle_gamma   90.00
#
_symmetry.space_group_name_H-M   'P 1'
#
loop_
_entity.id
_entity.type
_entity.pdbx_description
1 polymer ?
#
loop_
_entity_poly.entity_id
_entity_poly.type
_entity_poly.pdbx_seq_one_letter_code
_entity_poly.pdbx_strand_id
1 'polypeptide(L)'
;MKGLLLSLGLAGLVFAGGESIFNSKGCNACHKPDQDTPMAPSLKTIQGKYGGDVDAMVKYLKGQGSPKVWPEKAAIMNPQLDRLKGLSDSELKALAEYMLGK
;
A
#
# COMPACT_ATOMS: atom_id res chain seq x y z
N MET A 1 7.21 -30.86 41.63
CA MET A 1 5.75 -31.04 41.60
C MET A 1 5.10 -29.66 41.66
N LYS A 2 4.18 -29.38 40.72
CA LYS A 2 3.18 -28.29 40.75
C LYS A 2 3.77 -26.86 40.66
N GLY A 3 3.37 -25.99 39.74
CA GLY A 3 2.20 -26.03 38.90
C GLY A 3 2.31 -25.02 37.76
N LEU A 4 1.63 -25.43 36.71
CA LEU A 4 1.15 -24.71 35.56
C LEU A 4 0.55 -23.34 35.93
N LEU A 5 1.02 -22.27 35.30
CA LEU A 5 0.20 -21.12 34.96
C LEU A 5 0.43 -20.78 33.49
N LEU A 6 -0.52 -21.24 32.67
CA LEU A 6 -0.82 -20.68 31.36
C LEU A 6 -1.03 -19.16 31.52
N SER A 7 -0.24 -18.37 30.82
CA SER A 7 -0.72 -17.11 30.27
C SER A 7 -0.75 -17.27 28.75
N LEU A 8 -1.97 -17.38 28.25
CA LEU A 8 -2.34 -17.26 26.85
C LEU A 8 -1.61 -16.05 26.25
N GLY A 9 -0.61 -16.30 25.41
CA GLY A 9 -0.13 -15.31 24.47
C GLY A 9 -1.26 -15.05 23.48
N LEU A 10 -2.02 -13.97 23.67
CA LEU A 10 -2.72 -13.35 22.56
C LEU A 10 -1.64 -12.84 21.61
N ALA A 11 -1.22 -13.70 20.67
CA ALA A 11 -0.67 -13.26 19.40
C ALA A 11 -1.82 -12.56 18.66
N GLY A 12 -2.14 -11.34 19.09
CA GLY A 12 -2.97 -10.44 18.34
C GLY A 12 -2.33 -10.29 16.97
N LEU A 13 -3.07 -10.65 15.93
CA LEU A 13 -2.74 -10.32 14.56
C LEU A 13 -2.67 -8.78 14.47
N VAL A 14 -1.49 -8.22 14.73
CA VAL A 14 -1.23 -6.81 14.48
C VAL A 14 -1.12 -6.68 12.97
N PHE A 15 -2.25 -6.41 12.31
CA PHE A 15 -2.22 -5.98 10.92
C PHE A 15 -1.48 -4.64 10.85
N ALA A 16 -0.40 -4.59 10.07
CA ALA A 16 0.31 -3.33 9.86
C ALA A 16 -0.63 -2.32 9.19
N GLY A 17 -0.74 -1.12 9.75
CA GLY A 17 -1.54 -0.04 9.15
C GLY A 17 -1.00 0.40 7.79
N GLY A 18 -1.87 0.91 6.91
CA GLY A 18 -1.52 1.31 5.55
C GLY A 18 -0.37 2.29 5.45
N GLU A 19 -0.31 3.29 6.34
CA GLU A 19 0.79 4.24 6.43
C GLU A 19 2.13 3.56 6.77
N SER A 20 2.11 2.61 7.71
CA SER A 20 3.30 1.86 8.11
C SER A 20 3.81 1.01 6.94
N ILE A 21 2.91 0.38 6.20
CA ILE A 21 3.26 -0.36 4.97
C ILE A 21 3.85 0.60 3.94
N PHE A 22 3.19 1.74 3.68
CA PHE A 22 3.63 2.72 2.70
C PHE A 22 5.06 3.23 2.98
N ASN A 23 5.34 3.54 4.25
CA ASN A 23 6.66 4.00 4.68
C ASN A 23 7.70 2.88 4.66
N SER A 24 7.38 1.69 5.18
CA SER A 24 8.32 0.55 5.24
C SER A 24 8.69 0.00 3.87
N LYS A 25 7.79 0.11 2.88
CA LYS A 25 8.05 -0.27 1.48
C LYS A 25 8.78 0.83 0.69
N GLY A 26 9.00 2.01 1.29
CA GLY A 26 9.74 3.12 0.70
C GLY A 26 8.94 3.96 -0.30
N CYS A 27 7.60 3.83 -0.31
CA CYS A 27 6.73 4.52 -1.27
C CYS A 27 6.81 6.06 -1.10
N ASN A 28 7.01 6.51 0.14
CA ASN A 28 7.15 7.92 0.52
C ASN A 28 8.38 8.62 -0.08
N ALA A 29 9.36 7.87 -0.59
CA ALA A 29 10.52 8.44 -1.25
C ALA A 29 10.12 9.23 -2.51
N CYS A 30 9.16 8.70 -3.28
CA CYS A 30 8.73 9.28 -4.56
C CYS A 30 7.31 9.86 -4.51
N HIS A 31 6.40 9.26 -3.75
CA HIS A 31 5.00 9.70 -3.66
C HIS A 31 4.82 10.64 -2.46
N LYS A 32 4.80 11.94 -2.72
CA LYS A 32 4.54 12.98 -1.71
C LYS A 32 3.04 13.18 -1.49
N PRO A 33 2.60 13.76 -0.36
CA PRO A 33 1.17 13.94 -0.08
C PRO A 33 0.44 14.73 -1.18
N ASP A 34 1.01 15.85 -1.61
CA ASP A 34 0.32 16.86 -2.43
C ASP A 34 1.16 17.44 -3.59
N GLN A 35 2.42 17.02 -3.72
CA GLN A 35 3.33 17.51 -4.76
C GLN A 35 3.70 16.41 -5.75
N ASP A 36 3.34 16.62 -7.02
CA ASP A 36 3.81 15.78 -8.13
C ASP A 36 5.29 16.09 -8.42
N THR A 37 6.05 15.06 -8.76
CA THR A 37 7.43 15.17 -9.24
C THR A 37 7.51 14.69 -10.69
N PRO A 38 8.59 15.01 -11.44
CA PRO A 38 8.77 14.47 -12.79
C PRO A 38 8.76 12.93 -12.86
N MET A 39 9.04 12.25 -11.74
CA MET A 39 9.14 10.79 -11.66
C MET A 39 7.88 10.12 -11.09
N ALA A 40 7.15 10.78 -10.19
CA ALA A 40 6.03 10.18 -9.48
C ALA A 40 4.92 11.17 -9.13
N PRO A 41 3.64 10.76 -9.22
CA PRO A 41 2.50 11.57 -8.80
C PRO A 41 2.40 11.62 -7.28
N SER A 42 1.81 12.69 -6.75
CA SER A 42 1.42 12.80 -5.36
C SER A 42 0.28 11.84 -5.00
N LEU A 43 0.08 11.61 -3.70
CA LEU A 43 -1.09 10.91 -3.18
C LEU A 43 -2.38 11.63 -3.58
N LYS A 44 -2.41 12.96 -3.54
CA LYS A 44 -3.55 13.76 -4.02
C LYS A 44 -3.89 13.51 -5.50
N THR A 45 -2.88 13.42 -6.36
CA THR A 45 -3.09 13.10 -7.79
C THR A 45 -3.57 11.67 -7.98
N ILE A 46 -3.01 10.71 -7.23
CA ILE A 46 -3.45 9.31 -7.23
C ILE A 46 -4.93 9.22 -6.81
N GLN A 47 -5.31 9.87 -5.70
CA GLN A 47 -6.67 9.94 -5.18
C GLN A 47 -7.65 10.43 -6.24
N GLY A 48 -7.32 11.54 -6.93
CA GLY A 48 -8.16 12.11 -7.97
C GLY A 48 -8.40 11.17 -9.16
N LYS A 49 -7.44 10.31 -9.50
CA LYS A 49 -7.55 9.36 -10.63
C LYS A 49 -8.25 8.06 -10.27
N TYR A 50 -8.11 7.61 -9.03
CA TYR A 50 -8.79 6.40 -8.55
C TYR A 50 -10.19 6.69 -7.99
N GLY A 51 -10.52 7.94 -7.65
CA GLY A 51 -11.86 8.31 -7.17
C GLY A 51 -12.26 7.60 -5.88
N GLY A 52 -11.29 7.14 -5.08
CA GLY A 52 -11.55 6.31 -3.89
C GLY A 52 -11.88 4.84 -4.16
N ASP A 53 -11.70 4.35 -5.39
CA ASP A 53 -11.84 2.94 -5.78
C ASP A 53 -10.69 2.10 -5.22
N VAL A 54 -10.86 1.62 -3.99
CA VAL A 54 -9.90 0.79 -3.27
C VAL A 54 -9.63 -0.52 -3.99
N ASP A 55 -10.65 -1.16 -4.55
CA ASP A 55 -10.50 -2.45 -5.23
C ASP A 55 -9.67 -2.32 -6.50
N ALA A 56 -9.88 -1.27 -7.30
CA ALA A 56 -9.02 -1.01 -8.45
C ALA A 56 -7.59 -0.66 -8.06
N MET A 57 -7.39 0.05 -6.95
CA MET A 57 -6.05 0.31 -6.41
C MET A 57 -5.38 -1.01 -6.01
N VAL A 58 -6.05 -1.87 -5.24
CA VAL A 58 -5.53 -3.19 -4.87
C VAL A 58 -5.18 -4.02 -6.10
N LYS A 59 -6.04 -4.03 -7.13
CA LYS A 59 -5.76 -4.73 -8.39
C LYS A 59 -4.49 -4.22 -9.07
N TYR A 60 -4.27 -2.91 -9.07
CA TYR A 60 -3.03 -2.33 -9.58
C TYR A 60 -1.82 -2.70 -8.71
N LEU A 61 -1.94 -2.61 -7.38
CA LEU A 61 -0.87 -2.97 -6.44
C LEU A 61 -0.46 -4.45 -6.55
N LYS A 62 -1.38 -5.34 -6.96
CA LYS A 62 -1.11 -6.75 -7.28
C LYS A 62 -0.44 -6.97 -8.64
N GLY A 63 -0.23 -5.91 -9.44
CA GLY A 63 0.26 -6.01 -10.81
C GLY A 63 -0.76 -6.55 -11.81
N GLN A 64 -2.05 -6.55 -11.44
CA GLN A 64 -3.15 -7.13 -12.23
C GLN A 64 -3.96 -6.07 -12.98
N GLY A 65 -3.55 -4.80 -12.93
CA GLY A 65 -4.22 -3.68 -13.57
C GLY A 65 -3.24 -2.78 -14.32
N SER A 66 -3.76 -2.03 -15.28
CA SER A 66 -2.98 -1.00 -15.96
C SER A 66 -2.86 0.26 -15.09
N PRO A 67 -1.74 1.01 -15.16
CA PRO A 67 -1.60 2.28 -14.47
C PRO A 67 -2.65 3.28 -14.97
N LYS A 68 -3.49 3.79 -14.05
CA LYS A 68 -4.52 4.81 -14.36
C LYS A 68 -4.01 6.24 -14.35
N VAL A 69 -2.88 6.50 -13.67
CA VAL A 69 -2.39 7.88 -13.42
C VAL A 69 -1.52 8.36 -14.58
N TRP A 70 -0.37 7.72 -14.79
CA TRP A 70 0.62 8.06 -15.83
C TRP A 70 1.08 6.80 -16.58
N PRO A 71 0.31 6.30 -17.56
CA PRO A 71 0.67 5.11 -18.33
C PRO A 71 2.02 5.19 -19.03
N GLU A 72 2.40 6.39 -19.48
CA GLU A 72 3.68 6.66 -20.14
C GLU A 72 4.89 6.54 -19.19
N LYS A 73 4.66 6.55 -17.88
CA LYS A 73 5.68 6.38 -16.83
C LYS A 73 5.59 5.02 -16.14
N ALA A 74 4.81 4.08 -16.67
CA ALA A 74 4.63 2.75 -16.10
C ALA A 74 5.95 2.00 -15.83
N ALA A 75 6.95 2.19 -16.69
CA ALA A 75 8.27 1.57 -16.55
C ALA A 75 9.02 1.99 -15.27
N ILE A 76 8.66 3.14 -14.66
CA ILE A 76 9.22 3.60 -13.40
C ILE A 76 8.55 2.90 -12.21
N MET A 77 7.21 2.83 -12.23
CA MET A 77 6.42 2.37 -11.08
C MET A 77 6.24 0.84 -11.04
N ASN A 78 6.01 0.19 -12.18
CA ASN A 78 5.69 -1.24 -12.24
C ASN A 78 6.74 -2.13 -11.55
N PRO A 79 8.06 -1.90 -11.69
CA PRO A 79 9.05 -2.68 -10.94
C PRO A 79 8.93 -2.56 -9.42
N GLN A 80 8.37 -1.45 -8.90
CA GLN A 80 8.22 -1.25 -7.45
C GLN A 80 7.08 -2.11 -6.86
N LEU A 81 6.16 -2.62 -7.70
CA LEU A 81 5.09 -3.53 -7.25
C LEU A 81 5.65 -4.85 -6.71
N ASP A 82 6.86 -5.24 -7.11
CA ASP A 82 7.54 -6.42 -6.57
C ASP A 82 7.82 -6.31 -5.06
N ARG A 83 7.93 -5.08 -4.52
CA ARG A 83 8.09 -4.84 -3.08
C ARG A 83 6.86 -5.24 -2.27
N LEU A 84 5.72 -5.35 -2.93
CA LEU A 84 4.42 -5.68 -2.33
C LEU A 84 4.12 -7.18 -2.40
N LYS A 85 4.93 -7.97 -3.12
CA LYS A 85 4.83 -9.43 -3.10
C LYS A 85 4.97 -9.93 -1.66
N GLY A 86 4.06 -10.82 -1.26
CA GLY A 86 4.01 -11.38 0.10
C GLY A 86 3.15 -10.59 1.09
N LEU A 87 2.63 -9.41 0.74
CA LEU A 87 1.56 -8.78 1.52
C LEU A 87 0.26 -9.56 1.35
N SER A 88 -0.48 -9.73 2.44
CA SER A 88 -1.84 -10.26 2.43
C SER A 88 -2.83 -9.31 1.76
N ASP A 89 -4.00 -9.82 1.38
CA ASP A 89 -5.08 -9.01 0.80
C ASP A 89 -5.54 -7.89 1.74
N SER A 90 -5.57 -8.16 3.06
CA SER A 90 -5.86 -7.14 4.08
C SER A 90 -4.81 -6.05 4.15
N GLU A 91 -3.52 -6.39 4.03
CA GLU A 91 -2.43 -5.40 4.04
C GLU A 91 -2.42 -4.56 2.77
N LEU A 92 -2.67 -5.17 1.61
CA LEU A 92 -2.82 -4.46 0.34
C LEU A 92 -4.03 -3.51 0.38
N LYS A 93 -5.14 -3.95 0.97
CA LYS A 93 -6.31 -3.10 1.18
C LYS A 93 -6.00 -1.92 2.10
N ALA A 94 -5.35 -2.14 3.24
CA ALA A 94 -4.94 -1.08 4.15
C ALA A 94 -4.00 -0.07 3.47
N LEU A 95 -3.03 -0.55 2.69
CA LEU A 95 -2.13 0.30 1.90
C LEU A 95 -2.92 1.13 0.87
N ALA A 96 -3.86 0.51 0.15
CA ALA A 96 -4.70 1.19 -0.83
C ALA A 96 -5.57 2.28 -0.18
N GLU A 97 -6.19 1.97 0.96
CA GLU A 97 -6.99 2.93 1.74
C GLU A 97 -6.16 4.14 2.15
N TYR A 98 -4.96 3.92 2.71
CA TYR A 98 -4.04 5.00 3.06
C TYR A 98 -3.66 5.86 1.84
N MET A 99 -3.27 5.24 0.73
CA MET A 99 -2.91 5.98 -0.50
C MET A 99 -4.09 6.79 -1.04
N LEU A 100 -5.33 6.33 -0.81
CA LEU A 100 -6.56 6.97 -1.23
C LEU A 100 -7.16 7.94 -0.18
N GLY A 101 -6.50 8.13 0.96
CA GLY A 101 -6.98 9.00 2.04
C GLY A 101 -8.29 8.52 2.65
N LYS A 102 -8.46 7.20 2.77
CA LYS A 102 -9.62 6.54 3.39
C LYS A 102 -9.32 6.10 4.81
#